data_AF-A0A7H8QQ88-F1
#
_entry.id   AF-A0A7H8QQ88-F1
#
_cell.length_a   1.000
_cell.length_b   1.000
_cell.length_c   1.000
_cell.angle_alpha   90.00
_cell.angle_beta   90.00
_cell.angle_gamma   90.00
#
_symmetry.space_group_name_H-M   'P 1'
#
loop_
_entity.id
_entity.type
_entity.pdbx_description
1 polymer ?
#
loop_
_entity_poly.entity_id
_entity_poly.type
_entity_poly.pdbx_seq_one_letter_code
_entity_poly.pdbx_strand_id
1 'polypeptide(L)'
;MYKDATEIFFRNNTFVVPPRTCKFWAHDGDNGWISGQGYMRVDDTGWYPASFLKFLSLFPDSTRHLLRSIQLVMPRRFRYGYLAQGSNGHADWLATIDFIATAFPVSNLTLTVDFPVTFGLRPEWQLKEGETVEQKDRRMWREYKRILEPLGRLEGLQNLFVYTGWPIGKENFHRRAKQEQFLEKRVMGEAYDSYARGKPVVPSSRELEMFIRT
;
A
#
# COMPACT_ATOMS: atom_id res chain seq x y z
N MET A 1 5.50 27.11 -14.79
CA MET A 1 6.25 27.30 -13.52
C MET A 1 5.37 26.70 -12.41
N TYR A 2 5.45 25.37 -12.22
CA TYR A 2 4.59 24.64 -11.28
C TYR A 2 5.21 24.71 -9.88
N LYS A 3 4.84 25.72 -9.09
CA LYS A 3 5.26 25.86 -7.68
C LYS A 3 4.35 25.14 -6.69
N ASP A 4 3.19 24.64 -7.14
CA ASP A 4 2.16 24.16 -6.22
C ASP A 4 2.20 22.63 -5.97
N ALA A 5 2.98 21.88 -6.76
CA ALA A 5 3.12 20.43 -6.57
C ALA A 5 4.22 20.07 -5.54
N THR A 6 5.07 21.02 -5.15
CA THR A 6 6.26 20.76 -4.35
C THR A 6 6.03 20.96 -2.84
N GLU A 7 5.05 21.74 -2.40
CA GLU A 7 4.82 21.95 -0.95
C GLU A 7 3.95 20.88 -0.29
N ILE A 8 3.03 20.26 -1.04
CA ILE A 8 2.12 19.23 -0.48
C ILE A 8 2.78 17.84 -0.45
N PHE A 9 3.76 17.58 -1.32
CA PHE A 9 4.49 16.30 -1.37
C PHE A 9 5.64 16.17 -0.36
N PHE A 10 6.12 17.28 0.22
CA PHE A 10 7.32 17.28 1.08
C PHE A 10 7.05 17.57 2.56
N ARG A 11 5.79 17.74 2.99
CA ARG A 11 5.49 17.83 4.42
C ARG A 11 5.68 16.44 5.05
N ASN A 12 6.87 16.23 5.63
CA ASN A 12 7.36 15.03 6.36
C ASN A 12 8.07 13.94 5.54
N ASN A 13 8.48 14.18 4.28
CA ASN A 13 9.13 13.16 3.43
C ASN A 13 8.35 11.83 3.35
N THR A 14 7.02 11.91 3.35
CA THR A 14 6.11 10.76 3.25
C THR A 14 5.59 10.64 1.82
N PHE A 15 5.97 9.56 1.13
CA PHE A 15 5.46 9.27 -0.20
C PHE A 15 4.35 8.23 -0.11
N VAL A 16 3.12 8.65 -0.43
CA VAL A 16 2.01 7.70 -0.63
C VAL A 16 2.13 7.17 -2.05
N VAL A 17 2.40 5.87 -2.18
CA VAL A 17 2.35 5.15 -3.46
C VAL A 17 1.00 4.42 -3.52
N PRO A 18 -0.04 5.05 -4.08
CA PRO A 18 -1.30 4.37 -4.26
C PRO A 18 -1.25 3.52 -5.54
N PRO A 19 -1.63 2.24 -5.49
CA PRO A 19 -2.03 1.49 -6.67
C PRO A 19 -3.41 2.03 -7.02
N ARG A 20 -3.48 3.17 -7.71
CA ARG A 20 -4.79 3.78 -7.95
C ARG A 20 -5.57 3.01 -8.99
N THR A 21 -6.73 2.57 -8.53
CA THR A 21 -8.00 2.42 -9.24
C THR A 21 -8.51 3.74 -9.86
N CYS A 22 -7.64 4.63 -10.34
CA CYS A 22 -8.07 5.74 -11.18
C CYS A 22 -8.34 5.13 -12.55
N LYS A 23 -9.63 4.93 -12.88
CA LYS A 23 -10.02 4.98 -14.28
C LYS A 23 -9.62 6.38 -14.74
N PHE A 24 -8.53 6.49 -15.48
CA PHE A 24 -8.29 7.68 -16.26
C PHE A 24 -8.83 7.40 -17.66
N TRP A 25 -9.50 8.39 -18.19
CA TRP A 25 -9.78 8.47 -19.61
C TRP A 25 -8.62 9.28 -20.18
N ALA A 26 -7.84 8.68 -21.05
CA ALA A 26 -6.82 9.39 -21.81
C ALA A 26 -7.18 9.31 -23.29
N HIS A 27 -7.06 10.43 -23.99
CA HIS A 27 -7.25 10.48 -25.43
C HIS A 27 -5.93 10.08 -26.09
N ASP A 28 -5.90 8.90 -26.72
CA ASP A 28 -4.75 8.41 -27.48
C ASP A 28 -4.89 8.88 -28.91
N GLY A 29 -4.49 10.12 -29.19
CA GLY A 29 -4.37 10.69 -30.55
C GLY A 29 -5.43 10.21 -31.54
N ASP A 30 -5.08 9.15 -32.29
CA ASP A 30 -5.85 8.57 -33.39
C ASP A 30 -6.84 7.44 -33.00
N ASN A 31 -6.72 6.86 -31.81
CA ASN A 31 -7.49 5.70 -31.35
C ASN A 31 -8.62 6.03 -30.35
N GLY A 32 -8.80 7.31 -30.04
CA GLY A 32 -9.87 7.80 -29.15
C GLY A 32 -9.57 7.64 -27.65
N TRP A 33 -10.62 7.68 -26.83
CA TRP A 33 -10.50 7.61 -25.37
C TRP A 33 -10.25 6.17 -24.91
N ILE A 34 -9.04 5.89 -24.42
CA ILE A 34 -8.70 4.62 -23.77
C ILE A 34 -8.89 4.73 -22.25
N SER A 35 -9.55 3.72 -21.68
CA SER A 35 -9.58 3.49 -20.24
C SER A 35 -8.56 2.41 -19.89
N GLY A 36 -7.46 2.77 -19.22
CA GLY A 36 -6.46 1.84 -18.72
C GLY A 36 -6.55 1.72 -17.19
N GLN A 37 -6.56 0.50 -16.67
CA GLN A 37 -6.22 0.26 -15.26
C GLN A 37 -4.73 -0.05 -15.17
N GLY A 38 -4.02 0.63 -14.26
CA GLY A 38 -2.67 0.25 -13.87
C GLY A 38 -1.57 0.63 -14.84
N TYR A 39 -1.61 1.85 -15.41
CA TYR A 39 -0.47 2.41 -16.14
C TYR A 39 -0.07 3.81 -15.61
N MET A 40 1.24 4.08 -15.54
CA MET A 40 1.85 5.37 -15.20
C MET A 40 2.49 5.95 -16.46
N ARG A 41 2.15 7.20 -16.81
CA ARG A 41 2.90 7.99 -17.81
C ARG A 41 3.98 8.76 -17.07
N VAL A 42 5.24 8.44 -17.36
CA VAL A 42 6.41 9.01 -16.68
C VAL A 42 7.00 10.17 -17.48
N ASP A 43 6.85 10.11 -18.80
CA ASP A 43 7.32 11.09 -19.78
C ASP A 43 6.52 10.93 -21.10
N ASP A 44 7.00 11.55 -22.18
CA ASP A 44 6.39 11.46 -23.51
C ASP A 44 6.70 10.15 -24.25
N THR A 45 7.44 9.21 -23.64
CA THR A 45 7.90 7.98 -24.30
C THR A 45 6.95 6.79 -24.13
N GLY A 46 5.95 6.87 -23.24
CA GLY A 46 4.86 5.90 -23.20
C GLY A 46 4.22 5.62 -21.84
N TRP A 47 3.33 4.63 -21.83
CA TRP A 47 2.56 4.17 -20.68
C TRP A 47 3.12 2.86 -20.12
N TYR A 48 3.36 2.78 -18.80
CA TYR A 48 3.97 1.60 -18.18
C TYR A 48 3.09 0.97 -17.10
N PRO A 49 3.05 -0.35 -16.95
CA PRO A 49 2.33 -1.01 -15.85
C PRO A 49 2.68 -0.39 -14.49
N ALA A 50 1.68 -0.20 -13.63
CA ALA A 50 1.80 0.39 -12.31
C ALA A 50 2.61 -0.54 -11.38
N SER A 51 3.92 -0.34 -11.40
CA SER A 51 4.91 -1.10 -10.65
C SER A 51 5.41 -0.25 -9.49
N PHE A 52 5.40 -0.80 -8.28
CA PHE A 52 5.98 -0.10 -7.11
C PHE A 52 7.47 0.13 -7.34
N LEU A 53 8.16 -0.88 -7.87
CA LEU A 53 9.57 -0.82 -8.23
C LEU A 53 9.84 0.32 -9.22
N LYS A 54 9.08 0.41 -10.30
CA LYS A 54 9.28 1.46 -11.31
C LYS A 54 9.14 2.84 -10.67
N PHE A 55 8.13 3.06 -9.84
CA PHE A 55 7.96 4.34 -9.12
C PHE A 55 9.17 4.65 -8.22
N LEU A 56 9.59 3.69 -7.40
CA LEU A 56 10.74 3.88 -6.50
C LEU A 56 12.06 4.04 -7.26
N SER A 57 12.20 3.48 -8.45
CA SER A 57 13.38 3.66 -9.29
C SER A 57 13.51 5.06 -9.91
N LEU A 58 12.42 5.85 -9.92
CA LEU A 58 12.47 7.23 -10.41
C LEU A 58 13.25 8.15 -9.47
N PHE A 59 13.47 7.75 -8.21
CA PHE A 59 14.28 8.53 -7.28
C PHE A 59 15.76 8.43 -7.66
N PRO A 60 16.42 9.57 -7.98
CA PRO A 60 17.84 9.59 -8.25
C PRO A 60 18.63 9.02 -7.07
N ASP A 61 19.68 8.25 -7.35
CA ASP A 61 20.56 7.63 -6.35
C ASP A 61 21.03 8.65 -5.30
N SER A 62 21.36 9.87 -5.73
CA SER A 62 21.81 10.98 -4.88
C SER A 62 20.77 11.45 -3.85
N THR A 63 19.49 11.11 -4.03
CA THR A 63 18.39 11.56 -3.15
C THR A 63 17.81 10.44 -2.27
N ARG A 64 18.12 9.18 -2.56
CA ARG A 64 17.51 8.03 -1.85
C ARG A 64 17.79 8.04 -0.35
N HIS A 65 18.95 8.55 0.06
CA HIS A 65 19.32 8.66 1.47
C HIS A 65 18.47 9.68 2.26
N LEU A 66 17.80 10.60 1.57
CA LEU A 66 16.90 11.59 2.17
C LEU A 66 15.50 11.03 2.44
N LEU A 67 15.16 9.88 1.84
CA LEU A 67 13.86 9.26 2.00
C LEU A 67 13.72 8.67 3.41
N ARG A 68 12.74 9.18 4.17
CA ARG A 68 12.47 8.76 5.55
C ARG A 68 11.18 7.95 5.69
N SER A 69 10.26 8.04 4.74
CA SER A 69 9.00 7.31 4.82
C SER A 69 8.47 6.90 3.44
N ILE A 70 8.06 5.63 3.34
CA ILE A 70 7.34 5.08 2.19
C ILE A 70 6.01 4.55 2.71
N GLN A 71 4.91 4.97 2.11
CA GLN A 71 3.58 4.39 2.34
C GLN A 71 3.14 3.64 1.08
N LEU A 72 3.10 2.32 1.18
CA LEU A 72 2.58 1.42 0.17
C LEU A 72 1.11 1.16 0.45
N VAL A 73 0.23 1.75 -0.35
CA VAL A 73 -1.19 1.39 -0.29
C VAL A 73 -1.36 0.14 -1.14
N MET A 74 -2.19 -0.81 -0.74
CA MET A 74 -2.41 -2.05 -1.48
C MET A 74 -3.66 -1.92 -2.36
N PRO A 75 -3.74 -2.64 -3.50
CA PRO A 75 -4.88 -2.50 -4.39
C PRO A 75 -6.17 -2.94 -3.69
N ARG A 76 -7.20 -2.08 -3.72
CA ARG A 76 -8.51 -2.31 -3.08
C ARG A 76 -9.17 -3.63 -3.48
N ARG A 77 -8.86 -4.10 -4.68
CA ARG A 77 -9.37 -5.34 -5.24
C ARG A 77 -8.20 -6.30 -5.38
N PHE A 78 -8.07 -7.23 -4.44
CA PHE A 78 -7.36 -8.51 -4.67
C PHE A 78 -8.03 -9.39 -5.75
N ARG A 79 -9.00 -8.85 -6.52
CA ARG A 79 -9.97 -9.60 -7.34
C ARG A 79 -9.36 -10.44 -8.46
N TYR A 80 -8.06 -10.39 -8.72
CA TYR A 80 -7.46 -11.13 -9.83
C TYR A 80 -6.18 -11.87 -9.42
N GLY A 81 -5.92 -12.04 -8.12
CA GLY A 81 -4.67 -12.65 -7.69
C GLY A 81 -3.45 -11.87 -8.19
N TYR A 82 -3.56 -10.55 -8.37
CA TYR A 82 -2.46 -9.70 -8.84
C TYR A 82 -1.21 -9.84 -7.97
N LEU A 83 -1.40 -10.03 -6.66
CA LEU A 83 -0.30 -10.33 -5.74
C LEU A 83 -0.18 -11.83 -5.46
N ALA A 84 -1.01 -12.71 -6.02
CA ALA A 84 -0.96 -14.14 -5.73
C ALA A 84 0.38 -14.74 -6.18
N GLN A 85 0.80 -15.82 -5.52
CA GLN A 85 2.07 -16.48 -5.85
C GLN A 85 2.11 -16.86 -7.34
N GLY A 86 3.22 -16.55 -8.01
CA GLY A 86 3.42 -16.80 -9.45
C GLY A 86 2.84 -15.72 -10.37
N SER A 87 2.12 -14.72 -9.86
CA SER A 87 1.65 -13.59 -10.67
C SER A 87 2.74 -12.54 -10.92
N ASN A 88 2.60 -11.76 -11.99
CA ASN A 88 3.50 -10.66 -12.31
C ASN A 88 3.56 -9.61 -11.19
N GLY A 89 2.44 -9.31 -10.54
CA GLY A 89 2.42 -8.35 -9.44
C GLY A 89 3.09 -8.88 -8.17
N HIS A 90 3.07 -10.19 -7.95
CA HIS A 90 3.89 -10.79 -6.89
C HIS A 90 5.38 -10.70 -7.20
N ALA A 91 5.80 -10.95 -8.44
CA ALA A 91 7.19 -10.77 -8.85
C ALA A 91 7.64 -9.31 -8.72
N ASP A 92 6.81 -8.35 -9.17
CA ASP A 92 7.05 -6.91 -8.98
C ASP A 92 7.15 -6.54 -7.50
N TRP A 93 6.28 -7.11 -6.66
CA TRP A 93 6.31 -6.90 -5.22
C TRP A 93 7.63 -7.37 -4.60
N LEU A 94 8.08 -8.57 -4.93
CA LEU A 94 9.36 -9.08 -4.43
C LEU A 94 10.53 -8.20 -4.89
N ALA A 95 10.56 -7.84 -6.18
CA ALA A 95 11.60 -6.98 -6.73
C ALA A 95 11.59 -5.56 -6.10
N THR A 96 10.41 -5.05 -5.75
CA THR A 96 10.26 -3.80 -5.00
C THR A 96 10.91 -3.89 -3.63
N ILE A 97 10.71 -5.00 -2.90
CA ILE A 97 11.32 -5.19 -1.58
C ILE A 97 12.84 -5.32 -1.69
N ASP A 98 13.33 -6.10 -2.65
CA ASP A 98 14.76 -6.26 -2.87
C ASP A 98 15.41 -4.92 -3.29
N PHE A 99 14.71 -4.10 -4.07
CA PHE A 99 15.14 -2.74 -4.38
C PHE A 99 15.14 -1.83 -3.15
N ILE A 100 14.11 -1.88 -2.30
CA ILE A 100 14.10 -1.08 -1.06
C ILE A 100 15.30 -1.45 -0.18
N ALA A 101 15.58 -2.74 -0.03
CA ALA A 101 16.67 -3.27 0.79
C ALA A 101 18.04 -2.77 0.35
N THR A 102 18.24 -2.61 -0.97
CA THR A 102 19.55 -2.29 -1.56
C THR A 102 19.74 -0.81 -1.86
N ALA A 103 18.66 -0.09 -2.18
CA ALA A 103 18.74 1.27 -2.69
C ALA A 103 18.50 2.35 -1.63
N PHE A 104 17.93 2.02 -0.47
CA PHE A 104 17.57 2.99 0.57
C PHE A 104 18.21 2.65 1.92
N PRO A 105 18.46 3.65 2.79
CA PRO A 105 18.93 3.42 4.15
C PRO A 105 17.79 2.87 5.02
N VAL A 106 17.57 1.56 4.96
CA VAL A 106 16.45 0.86 5.63
C VAL A 106 16.33 1.20 7.13
N SER A 107 17.45 1.38 7.82
CA SER A 107 17.47 1.74 9.25
C SER A 107 16.85 3.10 9.59
N ASN A 108 16.80 4.01 8.61
CA ASN A 108 16.19 5.33 8.77
C ASN A 108 14.82 5.43 8.08
N LEU A 109 14.31 4.32 7.57
CA LEU A 109 13.07 4.27 6.81
C LEU A 109 11.89 3.90 7.72
N THR A 110 10.78 4.60 7.53
CA THR A 110 9.47 4.20 8.04
C THR A 110 8.63 3.65 6.90
N LEU A 111 8.34 2.35 6.95
CA LEU A 111 7.49 1.69 5.97
C LEU A 111 6.06 1.59 6.50
N THR A 112 5.10 2.10 5.74
CA THR A 112 3.67 1.91 6.02
C THR A 112 3.06 1.04 4.93
N VAL A 113 2.33 -0.01 5.31
CA VAL A 113 1.53 -0.82 4.38
C VAL A 113 0.06 -0.68 4.73
N ASP A 114 -0.70 -0.06 3.83
CA ASP A 114 -2.13 0.19 4.00
C ASP A 114 -2.94 -0.75 3.11
N PHE A 115 -3.78 -1.59 3.71
CA PHE A 115 -4.76 -2.40 3.01
C PHE A 115 -6.13 -1.71 3.02
N PRO A 116 -6.44 -0.85 2.03
CA PRO A 116 -7.61 0.03 2.11
C PRO A 116 -8.92 -0.75 2.09
N VAL A 117 -9.89 -0.27 2.88
CA VAL A 117 -11.29 -0.70 2.78
C VAL A 117 -11.84 -0.28 1.40
N THR A 118 -12.59 -1.15 0.73
CA THR A 118 -13.44 -0.70 -0.39
C THR A 118 -14.69 -0.04 0.17
N PHE A 119 -14.60 1.26 0.46
CA PHE A 119 -15.71 2.09 0.92
C PHE A 119 -16.91 2.06 -0.06
N GLY A 120 -18.12 2.14 0.49
CA GLY A 120 -19.37 2.17 -0.27
C GLY A 120 -19.89 0.80 -0.74
N LEU A 121 -19.15 -0.28 -0.45
CA LEU A 121 -19.62 -1.64 -0.70
C LEU A 121 -20.06 -2.28 0.61
N ARG A 122 -21.29 -2.79 0.65
CA ARG A 122 -21.75 -3.61 1.78
C ARG A 122 -20.80 -4.81 1.97
N PRO A 123 -20.54 -5.32 3.19
CA PRO A 123 -19.63 -6.44 3.43
C PRO A 123 -19.85 -7.63 2.47
N GLU A 124 -21.13 -7.92 2.18
CA GLU A 124 -21.59 -8.93 1.24
C GLU A 124 -21.13 -8.71 -0.21
N TRP A 125 -20.93 -7.46 -0.64
CA TRP A 125 -20.49 -7.14 -2.01
C TRP A 125 -19.00 -7.37 -2.24
N GLN A 126 -18.25 -7.65 -1.17
CA GLN A 126 -16.87 -8.11 -1.28
C GLN A 126 -16.69 -9.56 -0.81
N LEU A 127 -17.77 -10.30 -0.59
CA LEU A 127 -17.74 -11.76 -0.58
C LEU A 127 -17.66 -12.24 -2.04
N LYS A 128 -16.96 -13.36 -2.28
CA LYS A 128 -17.17 -14.12 -3.51
C LYS A 128 -18.55 -14.78 -3.45
N GLU A 129 -19.10 -15.15 -4.59
CA GLU A 129 -20.36 -15.90 -4.65
C GLU A 129 -20.25 -17.18 -3.80
N GLY A 130 -21.20 -17.38 -2.89
CA GLY A 130 -21.19 -18.49 -1.92
C GLY A 130 -20.18 -18.39 -0.78
N GLU A 131 -19.39 -17.31 -0.68
CA GLU A 131 -18.40 -17.15 0.39
C GLU A 131 -19.04 -16.61 1.69
N THR A 132 -18.76 -17.25 2.82
CA THR A 132 -19.16 -16.74 4.15
C THR A 132 -18.20 -15.68 4.68
N VAL A 133 -18.62 -14.91 5.69
CA VAL A 133 -17.77 -13.90 6.34
C VAL A 133 -16.50 -14.55 6.93
N GLU A 134 -16.61 -15.72 7.55
CA GLU A 134 -15.50 -16.47 8.13
C GLU A 134 -14.51 -16.97 7.08
N GLN A 135 -15.03 -17.41 5.92
CA GLN A 135 -14.18 -17.82 4.80
C GLN A 135 -13.40 -16.63 4.26
N LYS A 136 -14.03 -15.47 4.13
CA LYS A 136 -13.36 -14.23 3.76
C LYS A 136 -12.36 -13.77 4.81
N ASP A 137 -12.69 -13.82 6.10
CA ASP A 137 -11.76 -13.55 7.21
C ASP A 137 -10.49 -14.38 7.07
N ARG A 138 -10.64 -15.70 6.91
CA ARG A 138 -9.50 -16.63 6.73
C ARG A 138 -8.70 -16.31 5.48
N ARG A 139 -9.36 -15.98 4.37
CA ARG A 139 -8.71 -15.62 3.11
C ARG A 139 -7.91 -14.33 3.26
N MET A 140 -8.53 -13.25 3.71
CA MET A 140 -7.87 -11.94 3.88
C MET A 140 -6.68 -12.04 4.84
N TRP A 141 -6.83 -12.81 5.92
CA TRP A 141 -5.74 -13.08 6.85
C TRP A 141 -4.55 -13.79 6.19
N ARG A 142 -4.82 -14.75 5.30
CA ARG A 142 -3.77 -15.41 4.52
C ARG A 142 -3.08 -14.45 3.56
N GLU A 143 -3.86 -13.60 2.88
CA GLU A 143 -3.33 -12.58 1.96
C GLU A 143 -2.42 -11.58 2.66
N TYR A 144 -2.84 -11.02 3.81
CA TYR A 144 -2.02 -10.07 4.57
C TYR A 144 -0.68 -10.67 4.96
N LYS A 145 -0.69 -11.88 5.54
CA LYS A 145 0.56 -12.56 5.92
C LYS A 145 1.49 -12.77 4.72
N ARG A 146 0.94 -13.25 3.60
CA ARG A 146 1.71 -13.55 2.39
C ARG A 146 2.30 -12.29 1.74
N ILE A 147 1.56 -11.17 1.78
CA ILE A 147 2.05 -9.90 1.23
C ILE A 147 3.12 -9.28 2.13
N LEU A 148 2.98 -9.41 3.44
CA LEU A 148 3.93 -8.81 4.39
C LEU A 148 5.16 -9.68 4.63
N GLU A 149 5.10 -10.99 4.40
CA GLU A 149 6.20 -11.93 4.62
C GLU A 149 7.54 -11.49 3.97
N PRO A 150 7.58 -11.02 2.71
CA PRO A 150 8.82 -10.54 2.09
C PRO A 150 9.48 -9.37 2.82
N LEU A 151 8.72 -8.58 3.59
CA LEU A 151 9.28 -7.44 4.34
C LEU A 151 10.29 -7.86 5.39
N GLY A 152 10.31 -9.12 5.81
CA GLY A 152 11.35 -9.66 6.70
C GLY A 152 12.76 -9.59 6.11
N ARG A 153 12.90 -9.35 4.80
CA ARG A 153 14.20 -9.10 4.13
C ARG A 153 14.75 -7.70 4.35
N LEU A 154 13.94 -6.78 4.88
CA LEU A 154 14.37 -5.40 5.15
C LEU A 154 15.12 -5.34 6.49
N GLU A 155 16.30 -5.96 6.53
CA GLU A 155 17.13 -6.02 7.73
C GLU A 155 17.47 -4.60 8.24
N GLY A 156 17.31 -4.40 9.54
CA GLY A 156 17.54 -3.12 10.20
C GLY A 156 16.38 -2.13 10.11
N LEU A 157 15.25 -2.46 9.45
CA LEU A 157 14.05 -1.62 9.46
C LEU A 157 13.63 -1.37 10.92
N GLN A 158 13.42 -0.11 11.28
CA GLN A 158 13.06 0.26 12.65
C GLN A 158 11.58 0.53 12.84
N ASN A 159 10.89 0.96 11.77
CA ASN A 159 9.49 1.35 11.82
C ASN A 159 8.71 0.71 10.67
N LEU A 160 7.82 -0.22 11.02
CA LEU A 160 6.80 -0.80 10.15
C LEU A 160 5.41 -0.54 10.74
N PHE A 161 4.53 0.09 9.96
CA PHE A 161 3.13 0.29 10.30
C PHE A 161 2.23 -0.42 9.30
N VAL A 162 1.33 -1.27 9.79
CA VAL A 162 0.37 -2.00 8.97
C VAL A 162 -1.03 -1.51 9.31
N TYR A 163 -1.82 -1.18 8.30
CA TYR A 163 -3.24 -0.86 8.45
C TYR A 163 -4.08 -1.85 7.66
N THR A 164 -5.05 -2.47 8.32
CA THR A 164 -5.94 -3.46 7.70
C THR A 164 -7.32 -2.88 7.42
N GLY A 165 -7.88 -3.21 6.26
CA GLY A 165 -9.22 -2.77 5.87
C GLY A 165 -10.32 -3.80 6.17
N TRP A 166 -9.96 -4.96 6.71
CA TRP A 166 -10.89 -6.04 6.98
C TRP A 166 -10.54 -6.68 8.33
N PRO A 167 -11.53 -6.98 9.20
CA PRO A 167 -12.97 -6.84 8.98
C PRO A 167 -13.44 -5.37 8.96
N ILE A 168 -14.53 -5.10 8.22
CA ILE A 168 -15.11 -3.75 8.05
C ILE A 168 -15.93 -3.38 9.29
N GLY A 169 -16.03 -2.08 9.56
CA GLY A 169 -16.93 -1.54 10.59
C GLY A 169 -16.18 -1.00 11.80
N LYS A 170 -16.81 -0.05 12.49
CA LYS A 170 -16.21 0.61 13.67
C LYS A 170 -16.10 -0.35 14.84
N GLU A 171 -17.06 -1.25 14.98
CA GLU A 171 -17.10 -2.33 15.96
C GLU A 171 -15.90 -3.28 15.85
N ASN A 172 -15.28 -3.35 14.67
CA ASN A 172 -14.12 -4.20 14.39
C ASN A 172 -12.77 -3.49 14.62
N PHE A 173 -12.76 -2.22 15.07
CA PHE A 173 -11.53 -1.45 15.25
C PHE A 173 -10.51 -2.15 16.16
N HIS A 174 -10.92 -2.58 17.36
CA HIS A 174 -10.02 -3.29 18.27
C HIS A 174 -9.52 -4.63 17.71
N ARG A 175 -10.37 -5.31 16.93
CA ARG A 175 -9.99 -6.56 16.26
C ARG A 175 -8.92 -6.32 15.20
N ARG A 176 -9.08 -5.27 14.38
CA ARG A 176 -8.09 -4.85 13.38
C ARG A 176 -6.78 -4.41 14.02
N ALA A 177 -6.83 -3.59 15.08
CA ALA A 177 -5.64 -3.16 15.80
C ALA A 177 -4.80 -4.36 16.32
N LYS A 178 -5.46 -5.39 16.86
CA LYS A 178 -4.78 -6.64 17.29
C LYS A 178 -4.18 -7.41 16.10
N GLN A 179 -4.91 -7.48 14.98
CA GLN A 179 -4.43 -8.13 13.76
C GLN A 179 -3.20 -7.42 13.18
N GLU A 180 -3.24 -6.10 13.11
CA GLU A 180 -2.13 -5.26 12.65
C GLU A 180 -0.89 -5.45 13.52
N GLN A 181 -1.04 -5.37 14.85
CA GLN A 181 0.06 -5.59 15.78
C GLN A 181 0.67 -6.99 15.61
N PHE A 182 -0.17 -8.02 15.42
CA PHE A 182 0.33 -9.37 15.14
C PHE A 182 1.13 -9.43 13.84
N LEU A 183 0.63 -8.81 12.76
CA LEU A 183 1.31 -8.81 11.47
C LEU A 183 2.65 -8.06 11.53
N GLU A 184 2.67 -6.92 12.23
CA GLU A 184 3.88 -6.13 12.46
C GLU A 184 4.92 -6.92 13.24
N LYS A 185 4.55 -7.53 14.37
CA LYS A 185 5.45 -8.38 15.17
C LYS A 185 5.97 -9.58 14.41
N ARG A 186 5.16 -10.17 13.53
CA ARG A 186 5.61 -11.28 12.67
C ARG A 186 6.76 -10.88 11.75
N VAL A 187 6.80 -9.61 11.30
CA VAL A 187 7.86 -9.10 10.42
C VAL A 187 9.03 -8.56 11.24
N MET A 188 8.75 -7.80 12.31
CA MET A 188 9.73 -7.01 13.05
C MET A 188 10.28 -7.71 14.32
N GLY A 189 9.67 -8.82 14.72
CA GLY A 189 9.95 -9.55 15.96
C GLY A 189 8.96 -9.29 17.09
N GLU A 190 8.86 -10.22 18.05
CA GLU A 190 7.87 -10.21 19.12
C GLU A 190 7.92 -8.99 20.06
N ALA A 191 9.12 -8.42 20.22
CA ALA A 191 9.36 -7.22 21.04
C ALA A 191 8.93 -5.92 20.35
N TYR A 192 8.54 -5.96 19.07
CA TYR A 192 8.14 -4.77 18.33
C TYR A 192 6.79 -4.22 18.79
N ASP A 193 6.71 -2.91 19.00
CA ASP A 193 5.49 -2.18 19.33
C ASP A 193 5.38 -0.94 18.45
N SER A 194 4.48 -0.98 17.47
CA SER A 194 4.27 0.12 16.53
C SER A 194 3.72 1.38 17.19
N TYR A 195 2.91 1.27 18.26
CA TYR A 195 2.38 2.44 18.96
C TYR A 195 3.47 3.17 19.74
N ALA A 196 4.36 2.43 20.39
CA ALA A 196 5.56 2.99 21.03
C ALA A 196 6.52 3.65 20.02
N ARG A 197 6.46 3.22 18.75
CA ARG A 197 7.20 3.79 17.61
C ARG A 197 6.47 4.96 16.93
N GLY A 198 5.33 5.40 17.46
CA GLY A 198 4.59 6.55 16.96
C GLY A 198 3.56 6.25 15.87
N LYS A 199 3.12 4.99 15.73
CA LYS A 199 1.99 4.64 14.85
C LYS A 199 0.75 5.45 15.27
N PRO A 200 0.17 6.24 14.35
CA PRO A 200 -1.10 6.91 14.61
C PRO A 200 -2.19 5.91 15.03
N VAL A 201 -2.92 6.25 16.09
CA VAL A 201 -4.08 5.47 16.57
C VAL A 201 -5.20 5.43 15.53
N VAL A 202 -5.22 6.37 14.58
CA VAL A 202 -6.18 6.42 13.48
C VAL A 202 -5.41 6.25 12.16
N PRO A 203 -5.81 5.34 11.26
CA PRO A 203 -5.21 5.21 9.93
C PRO A 203 -5.12 6.55 9.22
N SER A 204 -3.95 6.87 8.66
CA SER A 204 -3.74 8.10 7.92
C SER A 204 -4.70 8.19 6.71
N SER A 205 -5.37 9.35 6.62
CA SER A 205 -6.03 9.95 5.45
C SER A 205 -7.44 9.54 5.01
N ARG A 206 -8.07 8.43 5.42
CA ARG A 206 -9.46 8.14 4.99
C ARG A 206 -10.52 7.94 6.06
N GLU A 207 -10.15 7.56 7.27
CA GLU A 207 -11.10 7.59 8.39
C GLU A 207 -11.37 9.04 8.85
N LEU A 208 -10.39 9.96 8.69
CA LEU A 208 -10.52 11.39 9.00
C LEU A 208 -11.43 12.19 8.05
N GLU A 209 -11.55 11.83 6.76
CA GLU A 209 -12.53 12.48 5.86
C GLU A 209 -13.98 12.21 6.30
N MET A 210 -14.22 11.13 7.05
CA MET A 210 -15.51 10.86 7.70
C MET A 210 -15.71 11.64 8.99
N PHE A 211 -14.65 12.02 9.72
CA PHE A 211 -14.77 12.83 10.94
C PHE A 211 -15.19 14.29 10.66
N ILE A 212 -15.04 14.77 9.42
CA ILE A 212 -15.40 16.14 9.02
C ILE A 212 -16.80 16.20 8.36
N ARG A 213 -17.47 15.07 8.11
CA ARG A 213 -18.74 15.01 7.34
C ARG A 213 -19.91 14.28 8.04
N THR A 214 -19.81 14.00 9.33
CA THR A 214 -20.93 13.62 10.20
C THR A 214 -21.08 14.64 11.30
#